data_AF-A0A353R3Q0-F1
#
_entry.id   AF-A0A353R3Q0-F1
#
_cell.length_a   1.000
_cell.length_b   1.000
_cell.length_c   1.000
_cell.angle_alpha   90.00
_cell.angle_beta   90.00
_cell.angle_gamma   90.00
#
_symmetry.space_group_name_H-M   'P 1'
#
loop_
_entity.id
_entity.type
_entity.pdbx_description
1 polymer ?
#
loop_
_entity_poly.entity_id
_entity_poly.type
_entity_poly.pdbx_seq_one_letter_code
_entity_poly.pdbx_strand_id
1 'polypeptide(L)'
;MEIILANPRGFCAGVERAIDIVERALDAFGAPIYVRHEVVHNRFVIERLRARGAVFVDELSEVPDGATVIFSAHGVSRAVVDEARNRGLQVFDATCPLVTKVHVEVAALARKGFDVILIGHAGHPEVEGTLGRFDPAHGGKIHLVETAADVAALRVRDPERVAYVTQTTLSVDDTRAVIEALMARFPALAAPRRDDICYATQN
;
A
#
# COMPACT_ATOMS: atom_id res chain seq x y z
N MET A 1 -16.22 -24.17 29.28
CA MET A 1 -16.12 -23.16 28.22
C MET A 1 -15.12 -23.68 27.21
N GLU A 2 -15.56 -23.93 25.98
CA GLU A 2 -14.69 -24.37 24.89
C GLU A 2 -14.16 -23.14 24.15
N ILE A 3 -12.86 -23.10 23.86
CA ILE A 3 -12.21 -22.01 23.11
C ILE A 3 -11.83 -22.57 21.74
N ILE A 4 -12.38 -21.99 20.67
CA ILE A 4 -12.10 -22.38 19.29
C ILE A 4 -11.16 -21.35 18.67
N LEU A 5 -10.12 -21.83 17.98
CA LEU A 5 -9.12 -20.98 17.33
C LEU A 5 -9.17 -21.17 15.81
N ALA A 6 -9.36 -20.09 15.07
CA ALA A 6 -9.32 -20.09 13.60
C ALA A 6 -7.93 -20.48 13.06
N ASN A 7 -7.89 -21.04 11.85
CA ASN A 7 -6.64 -21.32 11.15
C ASN A 7 -6.86 -21.14 9.63
N PRO A 8 -6.14 -20.21 8.97
CA PRO A 8 -5.03 -19.41 9.50
C PRO A 8 -5.45 -18.29 10.47
N ARG A 9 -4.48 -17.78 11.24
CA ARG A 9 -4.60 -16.57 12.08
C ARG A 9 -3.22 -15.99 12.36
N GLY A 10 -3.12 -14.68 12.57
CA GLY A 10 -1.88 -14.02 13.00
C GLY A 10 -1.07 -13.40 11.85
N PHE A 11 0.25 -13.54 11.90
CA PHE A 11 1.15 -12.86 10.96
C PHE A 11 1.13 -13.48 9.56
N CYS A 12 1.23 -12.61 8.56
CA CYS A 12 1.47 -13.00 7.18
C CYS A 12 2.94 -12.77 6.81
N ALA A 13 3.38 -13.32 5.68
CA ALA A 13 4.77 -13.21 5.22
C ALA A 13 5.24 -11.75 5.04
N GLY A 14 4.34 -10.84 4.66
CA GLY A 14 4.66 -9.42 4.52
C GLY A 14 4.95 -8.75 5.86
N VAL A 15 4.16 -9.07 6.89
CA VAL A 15 4.32 -8.56 8.25
C VAL A 15 5.62 -9.08 8.87
N GLU A 16 5.88 -10.38 8.80
CA GLU A 16 7.11 -10.98 9.34
C GLU A 16 8.35 -10.36 8.69
N ARG A 17 8.37 -10.28 7.36
CA ARG A 17 9.47 -9.65 6.62
C ARG A 17 9.70 -8.20 7.07
N ALA A 18 8.64 -7.41 7.25
CA ALA A 18 8.79 -6.00 7.57
C ALA A 18 9.34 -5.78 8.98
N ILE A 19 8.88 -6.59 9.94
CA ILE A 19 9.42 -6.61 11.31
C ILE A 19 10.89 -7.01 11.27
N ASP A 20 11.23 -8.10 10.58
CA ASP A 20 12.61 -8.61 10.49
C ASP A 20 13.56 -7.57 9.87
N ILE A 21 13.11 -6.78 8.90
CA ILE A 21 13.92 -5.71 8.30
C ILE A 21 14.28 -4.65 9.35
N VAL A 22 13.32 -4.22 10.17
CA VAL A 22 13.58 -3.24 11.24
C VAL A 22 14.53 -3.82 12.29
N GLU A 23 14.27 -5.06 12.73
CA GLU A 23 15.09 -5.72 13.75
C GLU A 23 16.54 -5.91 13.28
N ARG A 24 16.74 -6.38 12.04
CA ARG A 24 18.08 -6.58 11.47
C ARG A 24 18.79 -5.27 11.20
N ALA A 25 18.08 -4.20 10.84
CA ALA A 25 18.68 -2.88 10.71
C ALA A 25 19.19 -2.36 12.07
N LEU A 26 18.40 -2.53 13.13
CA LEU A 26 18.83 -2.19 14.49
C LEU A 26 20.05 -3.01 14.93
N ASP A 27 20.07 -4.32 14.61
CA ASP A 27 21.20 -5.19 14.97
C ASP A 27 22.47 -4.87 14.17
N ALA A 28 22.33 -4.45 12.91
CA ALA A 28 23.46 -4.18 12.02
C ALA A 28 24.04 -2.77 12.18
N PHE A 29 23.19 -1.76 12.40
CA PHE A 29 23.58 -0.34 12.38
C PHE A 29 23.45 0.35 13.75
N GLY A 30 22.81 -0.30 14.73
CA GLY A 30 22.49 0.31 16.01
C GLY A 30 21.32 1.30 15.94
N ALA A 31 20.98 1.88 17.09
CA ALA A 31 19.96 2.91 17.20
C ALA A 31 20.54 4.33 16.96
N PRO A 32 19.75 5.28 16.43
CA PRO A 32 18.35 5.13 16.02
C PRO A 32 18.17 4.59 14.59
N ILE A 33 17.10 3.84 14.36
CA ILE A 33 16.59 3.51 13.03
C ILE A 33 15.25 4.20 12.83
N TYR A 34 15.12 5.01 11.78
CA TYR A 34 13.87 5.71 11.49
C TYR A 34 12.96 4.82 10.65
N VAL A 35 11.67 4.81 10.96
CA VAL A 35 10.66 4.09 10.19
C VAL A 35 9.56 5.06 9.80
N ARG A 36 9.29 5.19 8.50
CA ARG A 36 8.21 6.05 8.00
C ARG A 36 6.87 5.35 8.16
N HIS A 37 6.02 5.93 8.99
CA HIS A 37 4.81 5.37 9.61
C HIS A 37 5.10 4.12 10.42
N GLU A 38 4.09 3.64 11.14
CA GLU A 38 4.15 2.33 11.80
C GLU A 38 4.49 1.22 10.78
N VAL A 39 5.49 0.38 11.11
CA VAL A 39 5.94 -0.69 10.20
C VAL A 39 4.80 -1.65 9.86
N VAL A 40 3.92 -1.88 10.84
CA VAL A 40 2.66 -2.62 10.79
C VAL A 40 1.70 -2.02 11.83
N HIS A 41 0.39 -2.11 11.64
CA HIS A 41 -0.61 -1.60 12.59
C HIS A 41 -0.81 -2.54 13.80
N ASN A 42 0.24 -2.71 14.63
CA ASN A 42 0.17 -3.50 15.86
C ASN A 42 0.96 -2.84 16.99
N ARG A 43 0.22 -2.32 17.98
CA ARG A 43 0.81 -1.60 19.13
C ARG A 43 1.91 -2.39 19.85
N PHE A 44 1.74 -3.69 20.09
CA PHE A 44 2.75 -4.49 20.80
C PHE A 44 4.06 -4.60 20.01
N VAL A 45 3.96 -4.74 18.68
CA VAL A 45 5.13 -4.74 17.79
C VAL A 45 5.80 -3.37 17.79
N ILE A 46 5.04 -2.29 17.68
CA ILE A 46 5.56 -0.92 17.66
C ILE A 46 6.28 -0.57 18.95
N GLU A 47 5.69 -0.85 20.12
CA GLU A 47 6.33 -0.60 21.42
C GLU A 47 7.61 -1.42 21.60
N ARG A 48 7.62 -2.69 21.16
CA ARG A 48 8.83 -3.53 21.20
C ARG A 48 9.96 -2.95 20.36
N LEU A 49 9.66 -2.48 19.15
CA LEU A 49 10.66 -1.89 18.26
C LEU A 49 11.14 -0.52 18.77
N ARG A 50 10.25 0.31 19.33
CA ARG A 50 10.62 1.56 20.01
C ARG A 50 11.57 1.33 21.18
N ALA A 51 11.30 0.32 22.01
CA ALA A 51 12.16 -0.05 23.13
C ALA A 51 13.57 -0.50 22.69
N ARG A 52 13.72 -0.97 21.44
CA ARG A 52 15.02 -1.31 20.83
C ARG A 52 15.70 -0.13 20.13
N GLY A 53 15.05 1.03 19.99
CA GLY A 53 15.61 2.23 19.37
C GLY A 53 15.09 2.55 17.96
N ALA A 54 13.99 1.94 17.53
CA ALA A 54 13.27 2.40 16.34
C ALA A 54 12.52 3.72 16.64
N VAL A 55 12.60 4.68 15.72
CA VAL A 55 11.91 5.97 15.79
C VAL A 55 10.90 6.03 14.65
N PHE A 56 9.62 6.02 14.98
CA PHE A 56 8.54 6.11 14.00
C PHE A 56 8.20 7.58 13.75
N VAL A 57 8.17 7.97 12.47
CA VAL A 57 7.92 9.34 12.01
C VAL A 57 6.82 9.33 10.95
N ASP A 58 6.07 10.41 10.84
CA ASP A 58 5.04 10.53 9.81
C ASP A 58 5.66 11.02 8.49
N GLU A 59 6.58 11.97 8.60
CA GLU A 59 7.23 12.61 7.46
C GLU A 59 8.75 12.42 7.44
N LEU A 60 9.31 12.38 6.24
CA LEU A 60 10.75 12.24 6.08
C LEU A 60 11.48 13.47 6.62
N SER A 61 10.89 14.67 6.56
CA SER A 61 11.46 15.90 7.13
C SER A 61 11.82 15.80 8.62
N GLU A 62 11.26 14.84 9.35
CA GLU A 62 11.58 14.56 10.76
C GLU A 62 12.83 13.68 10.94
N VAL A 63 13.30 13.05 9.87
CA VAL A 63 14.49 12.19 9.83
C VAL A 63 15.72 13.06 9.58
N PRO A 64 16.83 12.93 10.33
CA PRO A 64 18.08 13.62 10.04
C PRO A 64 18.71 13.17 8.71
N ASP A 65 19.45 14.07 8.04
CA ASP A 65 20.20 13.71 6.84
C ASP A 65 21.26 12.63 7.13
N GLY A 66 21.49 11.74 6.15
CA GLY A 66 22.40 10.60 6.29
C GLY A 66 21.91 9.48 7.22
N ALA A 67 20.74 9.61 7.85
CA ALA A 67 20.18 8.56 8.69
C ALA A 67 19.68 7.36 7.86
N THR A 68 19.52 6.22 8.54
CA THR A 68 18.86 5.04 7.97
C THR A 68 17.36 5.15 8.17
N VAL A 69 16.60 5.00 7.08
CA VAL A 69 15.13 5.02 7.08
C VAL A 69 14.56 3.74 6.48
N ILE A 70 13.46 3.28 7.06
CA ILE A 70 12.72 2.11 6.60
C ILE A 70 11.32 2.54 6.17
N PHE A 71 10.90 2.20 4.96
CA PHE A 71 9.50 2.36 4.54
C PHE A 71 8.67 1.20 5.07
N SER A 72 7.49 1.47 5.64
CA SER A 72 6.60 0.46 6.22
C SER A 72 6.08 -0.56 5.20
N ALA A 73 5.44 -1.64 5.71
CA ALA A 73 4.88 -2.70 4.88
C ALA A 73 3.80 -2.23 3.89
N HIS A 74 3.12 -1.13 4.22
CA HIS A 74 2.05 -0.52 3.42
C HIS A 74 2.57 0.21 2.17
N GLY A 75 3.89 0.43 2.09
CA GLY A 75 4.51 1.15 1.00
C GLY A 75 4.30 2.66 1.02
N VAL A 76 4.97 3.32 0.08
CA VAL A 76 5.02 4.79 -0.01
C VAL A 76 4.83 5.26 -1.45
N SER A 77 4.50 6.54 -1.62
CA SER A 77 4.38 7.19 -2.93
C SER A 77 5.73 7.32 -3.65
N ARG A 78 5.71 7.62 -4.95
CA ARG A 78 6.93 7.95 -5.70
C ARG A 78 7.63 9.19 -5.14
N ALA A 79 6.86 10.20 -4.72
CA ALA A 79 7.41 11.45 -4.17
C ALA A 79 8.25 11.19 -2.90
N VAL A 80 7.80 10.32 -2.01
CA VAL A 80 8.53 9.95 -0.79
C VAL A 80 9.83 9.20 -1.12
N VAL A 81 9.82 8.33 -2.14
CA VAL A 81 11.05 7.66 -2.60
C VAL A 81 12.06 8.66 -3.16
N ASP A 82 11.57 9.60 -3.98
CA ASP A 82 12.43 10.63 -4.59
C ASP A 82 12.97 11.61 -3.53
N GLU A 83 12.17 11.97 -2.52
CA GLU A 83 12.63 12.77 -1.38
C GLU A 83 13.75 12.08 -0.61
N ALA A 84 13.57 10.81 -0.22
CA ALA A 84 14.59 10.07 0.51
C ALA A 84 15.91 9.99 -0.28
N ARG A 85 15.82 9.77 -1.59
CA ARG A 85 16.99 9.76 -2.50
C ARG A 85 17.66 11.13 -2.55
N ASN A 86 16.91 12.20 -2.75
CA ASN A 86 17.44 13.56 -2.86
C ASN A 86 18.14 14.01 -1.59
N ARG A 87 17.69 13.50 -0.43
CA ARG A 87 18.29 13.76 0.88
C ARG A 87 19.43 12.82 1.24
N GLY A 88 19.79 11.88 0.36
CA GLY A 88 20.88 10.93 0.58
C GLY A 88 20.64 10.01 1.78
N LEU A 89 19.38 9.71 2.12
CA LEU A 89 19.05 8.79 3.21
C LEU A 89 19.41 7.35 2.81
N GLN A 90 19.86 6.55 3.78
CA GLN A 90 20.05 5.12 3.57
C GLN A 90 18.70 4.40 3.73
N VAL A 91 18.10 3.97 2.61
CA VAL A 91 16.74 3.43 2.60
C VAL A 91 16.73 1.91 2.59
N PHE A 92 15.94 1.30 3.47
CA PHE A 92 15.46 -0.07 3.33
C PHE A 92 13.96 -0.09 3.07
N ASP A 93 13.54 -0.80 2.03
CA ASP A 93 12.12 -0.87 1.66
C ASP A 93 11.47 -2.15 2.21
N ALA A 94 10.67 -1.98 3.28
CA ALA A 94 9.93 -3.05 3.89
C ALA A 94 8.53 -3.26 3.27
N THR A 95 8.18 -2.53 2.20
CA THR A 95 6.90 -2.69 1.48
C THR A 95 6.65 -4.17 1.18
N CYS A 96 5.44 -4.63 1.49
CA CYS A 96 5.02 -5.98 1.19
C CYS A 96 5.10 -6.22 -0.34
N PRO A 97 5.69 -7.34 -0.81
CA PRO A 97 5.77 -7.61 -2.24
C PRO A 97 4.41 -7.62 -2.97
N LEU A 98 3.32 -7.93 -2.27
CA LEU A 98 1.96 -7.89 -2.82
C LEU A 98 1.45 -6.46 -2.99
N VAL A 99 1.83 -5.53 -2.11
CA VAL A 99 1.59 -4.09 -2.31
C VAL A 99 2.45 -3.55 -3.46
N THR A 100 3.72 -3.96 -3.53
CA THR A 100 4.61 -3.60 -4.67
C THR A 100 4.04 -4.07 -6.00
N LYS A 101 3.36 -5.22 -6.06
CA LYS A 101 2.65 -5.68 -7.27
C LYS A 101 1.59 -4.66 -7.71
N VAL A 102 0.76 -4.16 -6.79
CA VAL A 102 -0.25 -3.14 -7.09
C VAL A 102 0.41 -1.85 -7.58
N HIS A 103 1.47 -1.39 -6.91
CA HIS A 103 2.24 -0.22 -7.33
C HIS A 103 2.77 -0.32 -8.77
N VAL A 104 3.33 -1.48 -9.13
CA VAL A 104 3.87 -1.73 -10.48
C VAL A 104 2.74 -1.75 -11.52
N GLU A 105 1.59 -2.31 -11.18
CA GLU A 105 0.41 -2.36 -12.03
C GLU A 105 -0.16 -0.96 -12.30
N VAL A 106 -0.35 -0.15 -11.26
CA VAL A 106 -0.78 1.26 -11.38
C VAL A 106 0.16 2.04 -12.28
N ALA A 107 1.48 1.94 -12.08
CA ALA A 107 2.45 2.64 -12.93
C ALA A 107 2.45 2.14 -14.38
N ALA A 108 2.16 0.85 -14.62
CA ALA A 108 2.02 0.30 -15.96
C ALA A 108 0.75 0.76 -16.67
N LEU A 109 -0.37 0.86 -15.95
CA LEU A 109 -1.65 1.37 -16.45
C LEU A 109 -1.57 2.86 -16.76
N ALA A 110 -0.95 3.64 -15.88
CA ALA A 110 -0.68 5.06 -16.09
C ALA A 110 0.10 5.28 -17.39
N ARG A 111 1.22 4.57 -17.62
CA ARG A 111 2.01 4.66 -18.85
C ARG A 111 1.24 4.31 -20.13
N LYS A 112 0.22 3.46 -20.01
CA LYS A 112 -0.67 3.13 -21.13
C LYS A 112 -1.74 4.21 -21.32
N GLY A 113 -1.92 5.15 -20.39
CA GLY A 113 -2.92 6.21 -20.45
C GLY A 113 -4.32 5.74 -20.05
N PHE A 114 -4.42 4.74 -19.17
CA PHE A 114 -5.70 4.33 -18.57
C PHE A 114 -6.11 5.30 -17.47
N ASP A 115 -7.42 5.50 -17.31
CA ASP A 115 -7.95 5.89 -16.01
C ASP A 115 -7.94 4.68 -15.09
N VAL A 116 -7.43 4.83 -13.88
CA VAL A 116 -7.30 3.75 -12.90
C VAL A 116 -8.24 4.02 -11.74
N ILE A 117 -9.09 3.07 -11.41
CA ILE A 117 -9.96 3.12 -10.24
C ILE A 117 -9.32 2.29 -9.14
N LEU A 118 -8.81 2.94 -8.10
CA LEU A 118 -8.36 2.29 -6.88
C LEU A 118 -9.57 2.11 -5.95
N ILE A 119 -9.88 0.86 -5.64
CA ILE A 119 -10.84 0.51 -4.59
C ILE A 119 -10.08 0.43 -3.27
N GLY A 120 -10.41 1.25 -2.29
CA GLY A 120 -9.71 1.28 -1.00
C GLY A 120 -10.11 2.46 -0.13
N HIS A 121 -9.73 2.44 1.14
CA HIS A 121 -10.17 3.44 2.11
C HIS A 121 -9.32 4.72 2.09
N ALA A 122 -9.97 5.88 1.99
CA ALA A 122 -9.28 7.17 2.02
C ALA A 122 -8.48 7.35 3.31
N GLY A 123 -7.26 7.89 3.19
CA GLY A 123 -6.36 8.11 4.32
C GLY A 123 -5.60 6.88 4.81
N HIS A 124 -5.84 5.68 4.24
CA HIS A 124 -5.02 4.52 4.57
C HIS A 124 -3.61 4.63 3.93
N PRO A 125 -2.50 4.37 4.65
CA PRO A 125 -1.14 4.54 4.11
C PRO A 125 -0.88 3.78 2.79
N GLU A 126 -1.44 2.58 2.64
CA GLU A 126 -1.34 1.80 1.40
C GLU A 126 -2.05 2.47 0.22
N VAL A 127 -3.19 3.12 0.49
CA VAL A 127 -3.96 3.85 -0.52
C VAL A 127 -3.19 5.08 -0.94
N GLU A 128 -2.68 5.88 0.00
CA GLU A 128 -1.84 7.04 -0.31
C GLU A 128 -0.57 6.65 -1.09
N GLY A 129 0.06 5.55 -0.68
CA GLY A 129 1.20 4.96 -1.38
C GLY A 129 0.85 4.60 -2.83
N THR A 130 -0.26 3.91 -3.04
CA THR A 130 -0.72 3.44 -4.35
C THR A 130 -1.16 4.59 -5.26
N LEU A 131 -1.94 5.54 -4.75
CA LEU A 131 -2.33 6.76 -5.46
C LEU A 131 -1.08 7.50 -5.97
N GLY A 132 -0.08 7.63 -5.10
CA GLY A 132 1.19 8.29 -5.40
C GLY A 132 2.13 7.52 -6.35
N ARG A 133 1.71 6.37 -6.90
CA ARG A 133 2.42 5.66 -7.98
C ARG A 133 1.88 5.95 -9.36
N PHE A 134 0.70 6.57 -9.46
CA PHE A 134 0.15 6.98 -10.74
C PHE A 134 0.90 8.20 -11.28
N ASP A 135 1.35 8.12 -12.53
CA ASP A 135 2.04 9.21 -13.21
C ASP A 135 1.10 9.85 -14.28
N PRO A 136 0.54 11.04 -14.01
CA PRO A 136 -0.40 11.67 -14.92
C PRO A 136 0.23 12.21 -16.21
N ALA A 137 1.56 12.20 -16.35
CA ALA A 137 2.25 12.69 -17.55
C ALA A 137 1.87 11.93 -18.83
N HIS A 138 1.37 10.70 -18.69
CA HIS A 138 0.94 9.84 -19.80
C HIS A 138 -0.56 9.97 -20.11
N GLY A 139 -1.22 10.95 -19.48
CA GLY A 139 -2.66 11.12 -19.51
C GLY A 139 -3.39 10.15 -18.58
N GLY A 140 -4.71 10.32 -18.51
CA GLY A 140 -5.57 9.60 -17.58
C GLY A 140 -5.46 10.12 -16.14
N LYS A 141 -6.22 9.51 -15.24
CA LYS A 141 -6.27 9.83 -13.81
C LYS A 141 -6.41 8.58 -12.98
N ILE A 142 -5.90 8.62 -11.74
CA ILE A 142 -6.30 7.67 -10.72
C ILE A 142 -7.44 8.25 -9.89
N HIS A 143 -8.47 7.44 -9.64
CA HIS A 143 -9.63 7.77 -8.83
C HIS A 143 -9.70 6.82 -7.64
N LEU A 144 -10.09 7.33 -6.48
CA LEU A 144 -10.38 6.51 -5.30
C LEU A 144 -11.88 6.30 -5.21
N VAL A 145 -12.29 5.06 -4.93
CA VAL A 145 -13.67 4.70 -4.57
C VAL A 145 -13.67 3.76 -3.37
N GLU A 146 -14.67 3.91 -2.51
CA GLU A 146 -14.88 3.04 -1.35
C GLU A 146 -16.12 2.16 -1.51
N THR A 147 -17.11 2.64 -2.28
CA THR A 147 -18.43 2.04 -2.37
C THR A 147 -18.95 2.00 -3.81
N ALA A 148 -19.99 1.18 -4.04
CA ALA A 148 -20.70 1.15 -5.32
C ALA A 148 -21.38 2.50 -5.64
N ALA A 149 -21.71 3.31 -4.64
CA ALA A 149 -22.26 4.65 -4.84
C ALA A 149 -21.23 5.62 -5.42
N ASP A 150 -19.96 5.52 -4.99
CA ASP A 150 -18.87 6.33 -5.54
C ASP A 150 -18.65 6.04 -7.02
N VAL A 151 -18.80 4.78 -7.43
CA VAL A 151 -18.74 4.36 -8.83
C VAL A 151 -19.76 5.09 -9.69
N ALA A 152 -20.96 5.36 -9.15
CA ALA A 152 -22.00 6.10 -9.87
C ALA A 152 -21.60 7.56 -10.17
N ALA A 153 -20.78 8.16 -9.31
CA ALA A 153 -20.31 9.54 -9.43
C ALA A 153 -19.03 9.70 -10.26
N LEU A 154 -18.35 8.59 -10.63
CA LEU A 154 -17.08 8.62 -11.34
C LEU A 154 -17.16 9.33 -12.69
N ARG A 155 -16.23 10.26 -12.91
CA ARG A 155 -16.02 10.92 -14.20
C ARG A 155 -14.67 10.49 -14.76
N VAL A 156 -14.71 9.52 -15.65
CA VAL A 156 -13.55 9.05 -16.43
C VAL A 156 -13.50 9.79 -17.76
N ARG A 157 -12.31 9.91 -18.32
CA ARG A 157 -12.04 10.56 -19.61
C ARG A 157 -12.50 9.69 -20.78
N ASP A 158 -12.25 8.38 -20.70
CA ASP A 158 -12.53 7.42 -21.76
C ASP A 158 -13.05 6.11 -21.14
N PRO A 159 -14.37 5.82 -21.23
CA PRO A 159 -14.98 4.60 -20.68
C PRO A 159 -14.40 3.29 -21.24
N GLU A 160 -13.78 3.32 -22.42
CA GLU A 160 -13.14 2.13 -23.04
C GLU A 160 -11.73 1.89 -22.51
N ARG A 161 -11.20 2.82 -21.69
CA ARG A 161 -9.82 2.80 -21.18
C ARG A 161 -9.78 3.01 -19.67
N VAL A 162 -10.59 2.23 -18.98
CA VAL A 162 -10.66 2.18 -17.52
C VAL A 162 -10.09 0.86 -17.02
N ALA A 163 -9.28 0.90 -15.98
CA ALA A 163 -8.80 -0.27 -15.25
C ALA A 163 -9.09 -0.10 -13.77
N TYR A 164 -9.11 -1.19 -12.99
CA TYR A 164 -9.17 -1.10 -11.54
C TYR A 164 -8.04 -1.87 -10.86
N VAL A 165 -7.74 -1.45 -9.64
CA VAL A 165 -6.89 -2.15 -8.67
C VAL A 165 -7.53 -2.04 -7.29
N THR A 166 -7.13 -2.86 -6.33
CA THR A 166 -7.65 -2.78 -4.95
C THR A 166 -6.55 -2.63 -3.91
N GLN A 167 -6.91 -2.07 -2.76
CA GLN A 167 -6.15 -2.26 -1.53
C GLN A 167 -6.13 -3.75 -1.16
N THR A 168 -5.03 -4.22 -0.59
CA THR A 168 -4.74 -5.64 -0.36
C THR A 168 -5.50 -6.24 0.83
N THR A 169 -6.06 -5.41 1.70
CA THR A 169 -6.66 -5.80 2.99
C THR A 169 -8.17 -5.57 3.08
N LEU A 170 -8.86 -5.45 1.95
CA LEU A 170 -10.30 -5.19 1.93
C LEU A 170 -11.14 -6.44 2.22
N SER A 171 -12.36 -6.21 2.68
CA SER A 171 -13.43 -7.22 2.71
C SER A 171 -13.68 -7.75 1.30
N VAL A 172 -13.59 -9.07 1.12
CA VAL A 172 -13.78 -9.72 -0.19
C VAL A 172 -15.18 -9.48 -0.73
N ASP A 173 -16.20 -9.57 0.14
CA ASP A 173 -17.59 -9.43 -0.27
C ASP A 173 -17.97 -7.97 -0.60
N ASP A 174 -17.52 -7.01 0.20
CA ASP A 174 -17.80 -5.59 -0.08
C ASP A 174 -17.08 -5.14 -1.36
N THR A 175 -15.84 -5.60 -1.57
CA THR A 175 -15.08 -5.30 -2.78
C THR A 175 -15.75 -5.90 -4.01
N ARG A 176 -16.33 -7.11 -3.90
CA ARG A 176 -17.08 -7.74 -5.01
C ARG A 176 -18.22 -6.84 -5.47
N ALA A 177 -18.99 -6.25 -4.54
CA ALA A 177 -20.09 -5.36 -4.88
C ALA A 177 -19.62 -4.10 -5.63
N VAL A 178 -18.46 -3.53 -5.26
CA VAL A 178 -17.86 -2.38 -5.97
C VAL A 178 -17.40 -2.79 -7.37
N ILE A 179 -16.75 -3.95 -7.51
CA ILE A 179 -16.29 -4.46 -8.82
C ILE A 179 -17.48 -4.73 -9.75
N GLU A 180 -18.56 -5.33 -9.26
CA GLU A 180 -19.78 -5.56 -10.04
C GLU A 180 -20.38 -4.24 -10.54
N ALA A 181 -20.42 -3.20 -9.71
CA ALA A 181 -20.85 -1.87 -10.12
C ALA A 181 -19.94 -1.25 -11.19
N LEU A 182 -18.61 -1.44 -11.08
CA LEU A 182 -17.65 -0.98 -12.08
C LEU A 182 -17.83 -1.72 -13.41
N MET A 183 -17.99 -3.04 -13.39
CA MET A 183 -18.21 -3.84 -14.60
C MET A 183 -19.52 -3.49 -15.31
N ALA A 184 -20.58 -3.23 -14.54
CA ALA A 184 -21.87 -2.79 -15.08
C ALA A 184 -21.78 -1.41 -15.74
N ARG A 185 -20.97 -0.50 -15.17
CA ARG A 185 -20.79 0.87 -15.69
C ARG A 185 -19.79 0.94 -16.86
N PHE A 186 -18.73 0.15 -16.82
CA PHE A 186 -17.63 0.17 -17.78
C PHE A 186 -17.45 -1.24 -18.39
N PRO A 187 -18.17 -1.59 -19.47
CA PRO A 187 -18.11 -2.93 -20.05
C PRO A 187 -16.71 -3.36 -20.53
N ALA A 188 -15.85 -2.41 -20.87
CA ALA A 188 -14.46 -2.63 -21.28
C ALA A 188 -13.44 -2.58 -20.11
N LEU A 189 -13.92 -2.61 -18.85
CA LEU A 189 -13.08 -2.51 -17.66
C LEU A 189 -11.95 -3.54 -17.66
N ALA A 190 -10.71 -3.06 -17.62
CA ALA A 190 -9.54 -3.92 -17.46
C ALA A 190 -9.37 -4.33 -15.99
N ALA A 191 -9.43 -5.63 -15.74
CA ALA A 191 -9.17 -6.22 -14.44
C ALA A 191 -7.66 -6.47 -14.21
N PRO A 192 -7.22 -6.50 -12.95
CA PRO A 192 -5.85 -6.88 -12.64
C PRO A 192 -5.59 -8.33 -13.05
N ARG A 193 -4.34 -8.65 -13.39
CA ARG A 193 -3.98 -10.03 -13.86
C ARG A 193 -4.23 -11.12 -12.81
N ARG A 194 -4.23 -10.73 -11.54
CA ARG A 194 -4.50 -11.54 -10.34
C ARG A 194 -5.12 -10.61 -9.31
N ASP A 195 -5.95 -11.16 -8.42
CA ASP A 195 -6.57 -10.42 -7.33
C ASP A 195 -5.54 -9.66 -6.50
N ASP A 196 -5.89 -8.43 -6.14
CA ASP A 196 -5.06 -7.55 -5.31
C ASP A 196 -5.29 -7.79 -3.81
N ILE A 197 -6.51 -8.18 -3.40
CA ILE A 197 -6.76 -8.66 -2.03
C ILE A 197 -5.86 -9.86 -1.77
N CYS A 198 -4.99 -9.75 -0.78
CA CYS A 198 -3.92 -10.72 -0.62
C CYS A 198 -4.42 -12.05 -0.03
N TYR A 199 -3.67 -13.13 -0.27
CA TYR A 199 -4.02 -14.46 0.26
C TYR A 199 -4.24 -14.45 1.78
N ALA A 200 -3.49 -13.64 2.52
CA ALA A 200 -3.59 -13.57 3.97
C ALA A 200 -4.89 -12.90 4.45
N THR A 201 -5.50 -12.07 3.62
CA THR A 201 -6.82 -11.46 3.87
C THR A 201 -7.95 -12.37 3.42
N GLN A 202 -7.74 -13.14 2.35
CA GLN A 202 -8.77 -14.05 1.82
C GLN A 202 -8.97 -15.33 2.65
N ASN A 203 -7.89 -15.82 3.29
CA ASN A 203 -7.90 -17.07 4.06
C ASN A 203 -8.50 -16.90 5.46
#